data_AF-A0A387BFU5-F1
#
_entry.id   AF-A0A387BFU5-F1
#
_cell.length_a   1.000
_cell.length_b   1.000
_cell.length_c   1.000
_cell.angle_alpha   90.00
_cell.angle_beta   90.00
_cell.angle_gamma   90.00
#
_symmetry.space_group_name_H-M   'P 1'
#
loop_
_entity.id
_entity.type
_entity.pdbx_description
1 polymer ?
#
loop_
_entity_poly.entity_id
_entity_poly.type
_entity_poly.pdbx_seq_one_letter_code
_entity_poly.pdbx_strand_id
1 'polypeptide(L)'
;MGRAEKKRVKDLVGTLAWSVPEMNPRSGTLPPNGDGLEDCAEFDVLPGIRAVLFPHGDEWRGLIVQFGGNGQVTSMMEHGIRALSDEEAPRWSMLVFHDILASVVAGGPASPLPQERLTKVDGLIDRV
;
A
#
# COMPACT_ATOMS: atom_id res chain seq x y z
N MET A 1 -20.05 -11.11 3.23
CA MET A 1 -18.58 -11.28 3.20
C MET A 1 -17.84 -10.12 3.85
N GLY A 2 -18.28 -8.87 3.72
CA GLY A 2 -17.55 -7.68 4.19
C GLY A 2 -17.11 -7.58 5.66
N ARG A 3 -17.77 -8.23 6.64
CA ARG A 3 -17.34 -8.12 8.06
C ARG A 3 -15.95 -8.74 8.32
N ALA A 4 -15.62 -9.82 7.62
CA ALA A 4 -14.32 -10.48 7.77
C ALA A 4 -13.22 -9.68 7.06
N GLU A 5 -13.48 -9.22 5.83
CA GLU A 5 -12.56 -8.39 5.04
C GLU A 5 -12.24 -7.07 5.73
N LYS A 6 -13.26 -6.38 6.25
CA LYS A 6 -13.08 -5.18 7.07
C LYS A 6 -12.17 -5.39 8.27
N LYS A 7 -12.27 -6.55 8.94
CA LYS A 7 -11.40 -6.89 10.06
C LYS A 7 -9.96 -7.08 9.58
N ARG A 8 -9.74 -7.85 8.52
CA ARG A 8 -8.42 -8.08 7.91
C ARG A 8 -7.74 -6.76 7.55
N VAL A 9 -8.47 -5.86 6.87
CA VAL A 9 -8.02 -4.51 6.55
C VAL A 9 -7.63 -3.72 7.79
N LYS A 10 -8.49 -3.72 8.82
CA LYS A 10 -8.20 -3.00 10.07
C LYS A 10 -6.96 -3.55 10.79
N ASP A 11 -6.78 -4.86 10.80
CA ASP A 11 -5.64 -5.52 11.44
C ASP A 11 -4.32 -5.18 10.71
N LEU A 12 -4.34 -5.19 9.37
CA LEU A 12 -3.19 -4.78 8.56
C LEU A 12 -2.83 -3.31 8.80
N VAL A 13 -3.82 -2.41 8.75
CA VAL A 13 -3.64 -0.97 9.03
C VAL A 13 -3.07 -0.77 10.44
N GLY A 14 -3.63 -1.46 11.44
CA GLY A 14 -3.16 -1.39 12.82
C GLY A 14 -1.71 -1.84 12.97
N THR A 15 -1.33 -2.93 12.28
CA THR A 15 0.05 -3.45 12.27
C THR A 15 1.02 -2.45 11.64
N LEU A 16 0.67 -1.90 10.48
CA LEU A 16 1.55 -1.01 9.73
C LEU A 16 1.58 0.43 10.29
N ALA A 17 0.55 0.87 11.02
CA ALA A 17 0.55 2.15 11.72
C ALA A 17 1.71 2.29 12.71
N TRP A 18 2.15 1.17 13.32
CA TRP A 18 3.33 1.15 14.20
C TRP A 18 4.66 1.15 13.43
N SER A 19 4.69 0.51 12.27
CA SER A 19 5.94 0.31 11.51
C SER A 19 6.27 1.50 10.60
N VAL A 20 5.26 2.03 9.91
CA VAL A 20 5.37 3.09 8.91
C VAL A 20 4.32 4.21 9.10
N PRO A 21 4.26 4.85 10.29
CA PRO A 21 3.28 5.90 10.56
C PRO A 21 3.31 7.07 9.56
N GLU A 22 4.47 7.38 8.98
CA GLU A 22 4.67 8.43 7.98
C GLU A 22 3.98 8.18 6.63
N MET A 23 3.58 6.94 6.36
CA MET A 23 2.77 6.58 5.20
C MET A 23 1.26 6.73 5.47
N ASN A 24 0.90 7.27 6.64
CA ASN A 24 -0.47 7.52 7.05
C ASN A 24 -1.44 6.33 6.82
N PRO A 25 -1.15 5.13 7.38
CA PRO A 25 -2.00 3.96 7.20
C PRO A 25 -3.43 4.22 7.65
N ARG A 26 -4.41 3.90 6.80
CA ARG A 26 -5.83 4.04 7.14
C ARG A 26 -6.70 3.01 6.42
N SER A 27 -7.83 2.69 7.02
CA SER A 27 -8.88 1.93 6.32
C SER A 27 -9.65 2.86 5.39
N GLY A 28 -9.94 2.40 4.18
CA GLY A 28 -10.72 3.07 3.16
C GLY A 28 -11.80 2.16 2.60
N THR A 29 -12.56 2.69 1.65
CA THR A 29 -13.62 1.97 0.95
C THR A 29 -13.39 2.12 -0.55
N LEU A 30 -13.38 1.00 -1.26
CA LEU A 30 -13.26 0.97 -2.71
C LEU A 30 -14.56 1.45 -3.36
N PRO A 31 -14.49 2.12 -4.52
CA PRO A 31 -15.68 2.40 -5.31
C PRO A 31 -16.34 1.10 -5.78
N PRO A 32 -17.65 1.11 -6.11
CA PRO A 32 -18.34 -0.06 -6.64
C PRO A 32 -17.58 -0.66 -7.83
N ASN A 33 -17.29 -1.95 -7.76
CA ASN A 33 -16.51 -2.69 -8.76
C ASN A 33 -17.13 -4.07 -9.03
N GLY A 34 -16.79 -4.66 -10.18
CA GLY A 34 -17.36 -5.94 -10.63
C GLY A 34 -16.99 -7.13 -9.73
N ASP A 35 -15.93 -6.99 -8.93
CA ASP A 35 -15.45 -8.02 -8.01
C ASP A 35 -16.15 -7.96 -6.64
N GLY A 36 -16.99 -6.95 -6.41
CA GLY A 36 -17.71 -6.76 -5.15
C GLY A 36 -16.81 -6.40 -3.96
N LEU A 37 -15.61 -5.88 -4.22
CA LEU A 37 -14.64 -5.49 -3.19
C LEU A 37 -15.07 -4.19 -2.52
N GLU A 38 -15.08 -4.16 -1.18
CA GLU A 38 -15.58 -3.01 -0.42
C GLU A 38 -14.49 -2.33 0.41
N ASP A 39 -13.74 -3.08 1.22
CA ASP A 39 -12.78 -2.53 2.17
C ASP A 39 -11.34 -2.56 1.64
N CYS A 40 -10.56 -1.52 1.91
CA CYS A 40 -9.13 -1.48 1.59
C CYS A 40 -8.29 -0.78 2.67
N ALA A 41 -7.00 -1.04 2.67
CA ALA A 41 -5.99 -0.31 3.42
C ALA A 41 -5.28 0.67 2.49
N GLU A 42 -5.22 1.93 2.86
CA GLU A 42 -4.60 3.01 2.10
C GLU A 42 -3.33 3.51 2.77
N PHE A 43 -2.30 3.77 1.96
CA PHE A 43 -1.00 4.27 2.41
C PHE A 43 -0.50 5.37 1.48
N ASP A 44 -0.26 6.57 1.99
CA ASP A 44 0.34 7.68 1.25
C ASP A 44 1.86 7.50 1.19
N VAL A 45 2.31 6.57 0.34
CA VAL A 45 3.72 6.16 0.18
C VAL A 45 4.61 7.32 -0.23
N LEU A 46 4.10 8.25 -1.05
CA LEU A 46 4.71 9.55 -1.36
C LEU A 46 3.61 10.59 -1.63
N PRO A 47 3.91 11.91 -1.58
CA PRO A 47 2.98 12.92 -2.07
C PRO A 47 2.54 12.61 -3.51
N GLY A 48 1.23 12.44 -3.72
CA GLY A 48 0.67 12.10 -5.02
C GLY A 48 0.77 10.62 -5.41
N ILE A 49 1.29 9.73 -4.56
CA ILE A 49 1.32 8.28 -4.82
C ILE A 49 0.79 7.53 -3.59
N ARG A 50 -0.25 6.73 -3.81
CA ARG A 50 -0.90 5.91 -2.79
C ARG A 50 -0.81 4.44 -3.14
N ALA A 51 -0.52 3.60 -2.15
CA ALA A 51 -0.78 2.17 -2.22
C ALA A 51 -2.15 1.88 -1.62
N VAL A 52 -2.97 1.12 -2.34
CA VAL A 52 -4.30 0.67 -1.91
C VAL A 52 -4.28 -0.86 -1.91
N LEU A 53 -4.32 -1.46 -0.72
CA LEU A 53 -4.18 -2.89 -0.51
C LEU A 53 -5.52 -3.45 -0.05
N PHE A 54 -5.98 -4.56 -0.62
CA PHE A 54 -7.29 -5.12 -0.30
C PHE A 54 -7.29 -6.64 -0.33
N PRO A 55 -8.07 -7.27 0.55
CA PRO A 55 -8.28 -8.71 0.52
C PRO A 55 -9.11 -9.11 -0.70
N HIS A 56 -8.83 -10.26 -1.28
CA HIS A 56 -9.61 -10.87 -2.35
C HIS A 56 -9.60 -12.40 -2.18
N GLY A 57 -10.67 -12.96 -1.61
CA GLY A 57 -10.63 -14.35 -1.14
C GLY A 57 -9.58 -14.50 -0.04
N ASP A 58 -8.65 -15.46 -0.18
CA ASP A 58 -7.58 -15.70 0.80
C ASP A 58 -6.32 -14.86 0.56
N GLU A 59 -6.19 -14.23 -0.62
CA GLU A 59 -5.04 -13.41 -1.00
C GLU A 59 -5.23 -11.91 -0.72
N TRP A 60 -4.14 -11.16 -0.79
CA TRP A 60 -4.10 -9.70 -0.81
C TRP A 60 -3.58 -9.20 -2.15
N ARG A 61 -4.26 -8.18 -2.69
CA ARG A 61 -3.89 -7.48 -3.93
C ARG A 61 -3.59 -6.03 -3.62
N GLY A 62 -2.71 -5.44 -4.43
CA GLY A 62 -2.29 -4.05 -4.28
C GLY A 62 -2.50 -3.25 -5.56
N LEU A 63 -3.00 -2.04 -5.43
CA LEU A 63 -3.05 -1.03 -6.47
C LEU A 63 -2.13 0.13 -6.10
N ILE A 64 -1.33 0.58 -7.06
CA ILE A 64 -0.54 1.79 -6.99
C ILE A 64 -1.33 2.87 -7.72
N VAL A 65 -1.73 3.91 -7.00
CA VAL A 65 -2.56 5.00 -7.51
C VAL A 65 -1.75 6.28 -7.50
N GLN A 66 -1.63 6.92 -8.66
CA GLN A 66 -0.99 8.22 -8.80
C GLN A 66 -2.04 9.32 -8.97
N PHE A 67 -1.82 10.43 -8.28
CA PHE A 67 -2.68 11.61 -8.29
C PHE A 67 -1.92 12.80 -8.86
N GLY A 68 -2.60 13.55 -9.74
CA GLY A 68 -2.13 14.85 -10.22
C GLY A 68 -2.27 15.95 -9.16
N GLY A 69 -1.71 17.12 -9.43
CA GLY A 69 -1.75 18.27 -8.49
C GLY A 69 -3.15 18.81 -8.18
N ASN A 70 -4.17 18.42 -8.96
CA ASN A 70 -5.59 18.73 -8.72
C ASN A 70 -6.32 17.64 -7.92
N GLY A 71 -5.61 16.61 -7.45
CA GLY A 71 -6.16 15.48 -6.70
C GLY A 71 -6.88 14.43 -7.55
N GLN A 72 -6.86 14.55 -8.89
CA GLN A 72 -7.43 13.52 -9.77
C GLN A 72 -6.45 12.37 -9.99
N VAL A 73 -6.99 11.15 -10.15
CA VAL A 73 -6.20 9.98 -10.52
C VAL A 73 -5.65 10.17 -11.93
N THR A 74 -4.33 10.10 -12.09
CA THR A 74 -3.64 10.20 -13.37
C THR A 74 -3.18 8.84 -13.87
N SER A 75 -2.90 7.91 -12.97
CA SER A 75 -2.50 6.54 -13.29
C SER A 75 -2.90 5.58 -12.18
N MET A 76 -3.21 4.35 -12.56
CA MET A 76 -3.48 3.24 -11.65
C MET A 76 -2.84 1.98 -12.23
N MET A 77 -2.12 1.25 -11.39
CA MET A 77 -1.45 0.01 -11.76
C MET A 77 -1.63 -1.05 -10.68
N GLU A 78 -1.91 -2.29 -11.07
CA GLU A 78 -1.89 -3.42 -10.13
C GLU A 78 -0.45 -3.85 -9.85
N HIS A 79 -0.16 -4.07 -8.58
CA HIS A 79 1.10 -4.64 -8.13
C HIS A 79 1.14 -6.14 -8.49
N GLY A 80 2.20 -6.56 -9.17
CA GLY A 80 2.27 -7.91 -9.74
C GLY A 80 2.37 -9.04 -8.72
N ILE A 81 2.90 -8.76 -7.52
CA ILE A 81 3.03 -9.74 -6.43
C ILE A 81 1.88 -9.58 -5.45
N ARG A 82 1.36 -10.71 -4.95
CA ARG A 82 0.27 -10.81 -3.98
C ARG A 82 0.76 -11.45 -2.68
N ALA A 83 0.12 -11.14 -1.56
CA ALA A 83 0.28 -11.95 -0.34
C ALA A 83 -0.74 -13.08 -0.38
N LEU A 84 -0.35 -14.30 -0.01
CA LEU A 84 -1.24 -15.46 -0.06
C LEU A 84 -1.96 -15.71 1.26
N SER A 85 -1.65 -14.91 2.29
CA SER A 85 -2.28 -14.99 3.61
C SER A 85 -2.23 -13.66 4.35
N ASP A 86 -2.98 -13.59 5.46
CA ASP A 86 -2.94 -12.46 6.39
C ASP A 86 -1.62 -12.36 7.16
N GLU A 87 -0.92 -13.48 7.34
CA GLU A 87 0.37 -13.53 8.03
C GLU A 87 1.47 -12.91 7.16
N GLU A 88 1.40 -13.11 5.84
CA GLU A 88 2.35 -12.53 4.89
C GLU A 88 2.06 -11.06 4.57
N ALA A 89 0.81 -10.61 4.73
CA ALA A 89 0.35 -9.31 4.30
C ALA A 89 1.19 -8.12 4.83
N PRO A 90 1.64 -8.08 6.11
CA PRO A 90 2.50 -6.99 6.58
C PRO A 90 3.84 -6.94 5.85
N ARG A 91 4.53 -8.07 5.71
CA ARG A 91 5.83 -8.14 5.01
C ARG A 91 5.67 -7.82 3.53
N TRP A 92 4.66 -8.40 2.89
CA TRP A 92 4.33 -8.10 1.50
C TRP A 92 4.00 -6.62 1.27
N SER A 93 3.26 -5.96 2.17
CA SER A 93 2.94 -4.53 2.05
C SER A 93 4.22 -3.68 2.04
N MET A 94 5.21 -4.04 2.85
CA MET A 94 6.51 -3.35 2.84
C MET A 94 7.26 -3.54 1.52
N LEU A 95 7.15 -4.70 0.88
CA LEU A 95 7.70 -4.91 -0.47
C LEU A 95 6.98 -4.02 -1.51
N VAL A 96 5.66 -3.88 -1.42
CA VAL A 96 4.91 -2.94 -2.28
C VAL A 96 5.44 -1.51 -2.11
N PHE A 97 5.67 -1.08 -0.87
CA PHE A 97 6.21 0.26 -0.59
C PHE A 97 7.63 0.42 -1.12
N HIS A 98 8.48 -0.59 -0.90
CA HIS A 98 9.83 -0.65 -1.44
C HIS A 98 9.82 -0.46 -2.95
N ASP A 99 9.01 -1.23 -3.68
CA ASP A 99 9.00 -1.22 -5.14
C ASP A 99 8.54 0.14 -5.70
N ILE A 100 7.54 0.76 -5.06
CA ILE A 100 7.12 2.13 -5.38
C ILE A 100 8.28 3.11 -5.18
N LEU A 101 8.92 3.06 -4.02
CA LEU A 101 9.98 4.00 -3.64
C LEU A 101 11.23 3.82 -4.50
N ALA A 102 11.66 2.59 -4.72
CA ALA A 102 12.79 2.23 -5.59
C ALA A 102 12.55 2.68 -7.03
N SER A 103 11.33 2.49 -7.55
CA SER A 103 10.97 2.97 -8.89
C SER A 103 11.08 4.49 -9.01
N VAL A 104 10.65 5.25 -7.98
CA VAL A 104 10.75 6.71 -7.98
C VAL A 104 12.20 7.18 -7.82
N VAL A 105 12.98 6.53 -6.96
CA VAL A 105 14.42 6.81 -6.78
C VAL A 105 15.20 6.56 -8.08
N ALA A 106 14.94 5.44 -8.77
CA ALA A 106 15.57 5.11 -10.04
C ALA A 106 15.25 6.14 -11.14
N GLY A 107 14.08 6.80 -11.05
CA GLY A 107 13.67 7.87 -11.96
C GLY A 107 14.36 9.22 -11.75
N GLY A 108 15.23 9.36 -10.74
CA GLY A 108 15.91 10.61 -10.41
C GLY A 108 14.99 11.62 -9.71
N PRO A 109 14.69 11.41 -8.41
CA PRO A 109 13.67 12.18 -7.72
C PRO A 109 14.11 13.63 -7.51
N ALA A 110 13.17 14.57 -7.66
CA ALA A 110 13.40 15.99 -7.39
C ALA A 110 13.48 16.33 -5.88
N SER A 111 13.31 15.34 -5.01
CA SER A 111 13.27 15.47 -3.55
C SER A 111 14.01 14.29 -2.90
N PRO A 112 14.65 14.46 -1.73
CA PRO A 112 15.27 13.37 -1.00
C PRO A 112 14.27 12.40 -0.34
N LEU A 113 13.00 12.81 -0.18
CA LEU A 113 11.98 12.05 0.55
C LEU A 113 11.81 10.58 0.09
N PRO A 114 11.82 10.25 -1.23
CA PRO A 114 11.75 8.86 -1.68
C PRO A 114 12.92 8.01 -1.16
N GLN A 115 14.14 8.56 -1.17
CA GLN A 115 15.33 7.85 -0.69
C GLN A 115 15.30 7.64 0.83
N GLU A 116 14.86 8.65 1.59
CA GLU A 116 14.70 8.56 3.04
C GLU A 116 13.69 7.48 3.43
N ARG A 117 12.53 7.46 2.77
CA ARG A 117 11.50 6.44 2.98
C ARG A 117 11.98 5.05 2.55
N LEU A 118 12.68 4.94 1.42
CA LEU A 118 13.22 3.67 0.92
C LEU A 118 14.16 3.03 1.95
N THR A 119 15.13 3.81 2.43
CA THR A 119 16.13 3.37 3.42
C THR A 119 15.46 2.84 4.70
N LYS A 120 14.36 3.48 5.12
CA LYS A 120 13.60 3.02 6.28
C LYS A 120 12.86 1.72 6.01
N VAL A 121 12.20 1.60 4.85
CA VAL A 121 11.48 0.39 4.44
C VAL A 121 12.43 -0.80 4.32
N ASP A 122 13.62 -0.62 3.73
CA ASP A 122 14.67 -1.64 3.68
C ASP A 122 15.01 -2.16 5.08
N GLY A 123 15.28 -1.24 6.00
CA GLY A 123 15.59 -1.58 7.39
C GLY A 123 14.45 -2.26 8.15
N LEU A 124 13.19 -2.16 7.69
CA LEU A 124 12.07 -2.90 8.24
C LEU A 124 11.95 -4.30 7.63
N ILE A 125 12.12 -4.43 6.32
CA ILE A 125 12.09 -5.73 5.63
C ILE A 125 13.17 -6.67 6.17
N ASP A 126 14.34 -6.16 6.52
CA ASP A 126 15.43 -6.97 7.08
C ASP A 126 15.17 -7.47 8.51
N ARG A 127 14.15 -6.95 9.20
CA ARG A 127 13.82 -7.27 10.61
C ARG A 127 12.68 -8.26 10.79
N VAL A 128 11.98 -8.61 9.72
CA VAL A 128 10.84 -9.55 9.72
C VAL A 128 11.25 -10.89 9.17
#